data_AF-A0A6L9IV24-F1
#
_entry.id   AF-A0A6L9IV24-F1
#
_cell.length_a   1.000
_cell.length_b   1.000
_cell.length_c   1.000
_cell.angle_alpha   90.00
_cell.angle_beta   90.00
_cell.angle_gamma   90.00
#
_symmetry.space_group_name_H-M   'P 1'
#
loop_
_entity.id
_entity.type
_entity.pdbx_description
1 polymer ?
#
loop_
_entity_poly.entity_id
_entity_poly.type
_entity_poly.pdbx_seq_one_letter_code
_entity_poly.pdbx_strand_id
1 'polypeptide(L)'
;MADKDIPVRTFLIEPFDIMLHATEEGVQALQARFATWLRTLPGPARFFCWQTPASLDEKIAQVSRAARETDDERRAALLMEYRRHYELLEAEADYQRTLCGMALWSDETPRALAGGMGSAFDTPVFEAPLPPLFEGRYDLRESSLWHLAPVGRPGGRPLVAILTSYEFLPAAWNFFRPLASVLRLNIPLALVVDIPKTFERNAAVDAVENIIAAYQVHLASVTGEDSRSVTRVNDCRRTLQEINAGDALHQVQISIA
;
A
#
# COMPACT_ATOMS: atom_id res chain seq x y z
N MET A 1 22.11 0.84 23.33
CA MET A 1 22.20 -0.52 22.74
C MET A 1 22.47 -0.30 21.27
N ALA A 2 23.54 -0.88 20.73
CA ALA A 2 24.17 -0.44 19.48
C ALA A 2 23.17 -0.30 18.33
N ASP A 3 23.17 0.89 17.73
CA ASP A 3 22.52 1.24 16.47
C ASP A 3 23.15 0.37 15.38
N LYS A 4 22.63 -0.86 15.20
CA LYS A 4 22.89 -1.62 14.00
C LYS A 4 22.00 -0.98 12.94
N ASP A 5 22.60 -0.26 12.00
CA ASP A 5 21.97 0.12 10.74
C ASP A 5 21.53 -1.17 10.04
N ILE A 6 20.35 -1.68 10.40
CA ILE A 6 19.71 -2.76 9.66
C ILE A 6 19.46 -2.18 8.26
N PRO A 7 19.92 -2.85 7.19
CA PRO A 7 19.83 -2.29 5.85
C PRO A 7 18.37 -2.29 5.36
N VAL A 8 17.93 -1.18 4.79
CA VAL A 8 16.67 -1.15 4.03
C VAL A 8 16.88 -1.88 2.71
N ARG A 9 16.00 -2.82 2.39
CA ARG A 9 15.99 -3.57 1.12
C ARG A 9 14.77 -3.17 0.33
N THR A 10 14.93 -3.03 -0.97
CA THR A 10 13.87 -2.56 -1.86
C THR A 10 13.60 -3.63 -2.91
N PHE A 11 12.33 -3.93 -3.12
CA PHE A 11 11.87 -4.98 -4.00
C PHE A 11 10.84 -4.43 -4.98
N LEU A 12 11.02 -4.76 -6.26
CA LEU A 12 10.01 -4.59 -7.29
C LEU A 12 9.11 -5.83 -7.30
N ILE A 13 7.80 -5.61 -7.32
CA ILE A 13 6.78 -6.65 -7.36
C ILE A 13 6.10 -6.50 -8.72
N GLU A 14 6.08 -7.56 -9.52
CA GLU A 14 5.35 -7.50 -10.78
C GLU A 14 3.85 -7.24 -10.51
N PRO A 15 3.23 -6.29 -11.23
CA PRO A 15 1.80 -6.05 -11.11
C PRO A 15 1.02 -7.34 -11.32
N PHE A 16 0.10 -7.61 -10.40
CA PHE A 16 -0.84 -8.70 -10.52
C PHE A 16 -2.25 -8.13 -10.60
N ASP A 17 -3.12 -8.81 -11.34
CA ASP A 17 -4.50 -8.39 -11.46
C ASP A 17 -5.26 -8.74 -10.18
N ILE A 18 -5.52 -7.71 -9.38
CA ILE A 18 -6.25 -7.84 -8.12
C ILE A 18 -7.68 -8.36 -8.31
N MET A 19 -8.23 -8.24 -9.53
CA MET A 19 -9.54 -8.80 -9.88
C MET A 19 -9.54 -10.34 -9.85
N LEU A 20 -8.38 -10.99 -10.01
CA LEU A 20 -8.24 -12.44 -9.80
C LEU A 20 -8.52 -12.86 -8.35
N HIS A 21 -8.47 -11.91 -7.42
CA HIS A 21 -8.76 -12.12 -5.99
C HIS A 21 -10.01 -11.35 -5.52
N ALA A 22 -10.88 -10.91 -6.45
CA ALA A 22 -12.07 -10.12 -6.14
C ALA A 22 -13.20 -10.90 -5.44
N THR A 23 -13.09 -12.23 -5.29
CA THR A 23 -14.04 -13.04 -4.54
C THR A 23 -13.71 -13.04 -3.04
N GLU A 24 -14.70 -13.26 -2.18
CA GLU A 24 -14.47 -13.35 -0.73
C GLU A 24 -13.43 -14.42 -0.37
N GLU A 25 -13.51 -15.59 -1.03
CA GLU A 25 -12.51 -16.66 -0.90
C GLU A 25 -11.11 -16.23 -1.40
N GLY A 26 -11.05 -15.49 -2.51
CA GLY A 26 -9.80 -14.98 -3.08
C GLY A 26 -9.12 -13.96 -2.16
N VAL A 27 -9.90 -13.05 -1.57
CA VAL A 27 -9.42 -12.08 -0.58
C VAL A 27 -8.91 -12.81 0.67
N GLN A 28 -9.68 -13.77 1.20
CA GLN A 28 -9.29 -14.53 2.38
C GLN A 28 -8.02 -15.35 2.15
N ALA A 29 -7.89 -15.98 0.97
CA ALA A 29 -6.69 -16.72 0.61
C ALA A 29 -5.46 -15.81 0.52
N LEU A 30 -5.58 -14.65 -0.12
CA LEU A 30 -4.51 -13.64 -0.19
C LEU A 30 -4.13 -13.13 1.20
N GLN A 31 -5.11 -12.82 2.04
CA GLN A 31 -4.89 -12.42 3.44
C GLN A 31 -4.18 -13.51 4.24
N ALA A 32 -4.59 -14.78 4.10
CA ALA A 32 -3.97 -15.89 4.81
C ALA A 32 -2.50 -16.10 4.42
N ARG A 33 -2.17 -15.98 3.12
CA ARG A 33 -0.77 -16.04 2.65
C ARG A 33 0.06 -14.89 3.23
N PHE A 34 -0.48 -13.67 3.16
CA PHE A 34 0.21 -12.48 3.69
C PHE A 34 0.39 -12.56 5.20
N ALA A 35 -0.63 -12.99 5.95
CA ALA A 35 -0.56 -13.21 7.39
C ALA A 35 0.48 -14.28 7.74
N THR A 36 0.53 -15.39 6.99
CA THR A 36 1.53 -16.44 7.19
C THR A 36 2.95 -15.91 7.01
N TRP A 37 3.17 -15.07 6.00
CA TRP A 37 4.45 -14.42 5.79
C TRP A 37 4.78 -13.38 6.87
N LEU A 38 3.82 -12.53 7.24
CA LEU A 38 4.02 -11.53 8.31
C LEU A 38 4.41 -12.16 9.64
N ARG A 39 3.89 -13.35 9.96
CA ARG A 39 4.25 -14.10 11.18
C ARG A 39 5.74 -14.44 11.26
N THR A 40 6.45 -14.47 10.13
CA THR A 40 7.89 -14.75 10.12
C THR A 40 8.73 -13.54 10.50
N LEU A 41 8.14 -12.35 10.68
CA LEU A 41 8.85 -11.12 11.06
C LEU A 41 8.92 -10.98 12.59
N PRO A 42 10.10 -11.22 13.21
CA PRO A 42 10.20 -11.33 14.67
C PRO A 42 10.36 -9.98 15.39
N GLY A 43 10.38 -8.85 14.67
CA GLY A 43 10.73 -7.54 15.22
C GLY A 43 10.07 -6.37 14.49
N PRO A 44 10.48 -5.12 14.83
CA PRO A 44 9.95 -3.94 14.16
C PRO A 44 10.19 -3.98 12.66
N ALA A 45 9.16 -3.65 11.88
CA ALA A 45 9.23 -3.65 10.42
C ALA A 45 8.68 -2.33 9.88
N ARG A 46 9.26 -1.86 8.78
CA ARG A 46 8.69 -0.77 7.98
C ARG A 46 8.51 -1.29 6.58
N PHE A 47 7.27 -1.28 6.12
CA PHE A 47 6.95 -1.47 4.71
C PHE A 47 6.75 -0.11 4.08
N PHE A 48 7.47 0.10 3.00
CA PHE A 48 7.25 1.24 2.13
C PHE A 48 6.73 0.70 0.80
N CYS A 49 5.43 0.72 0.58
CA CYS A 49 4.80 0.26 -0.64
C CYS A 49 4.57 1.44 -1.58
N TRP A 50 4.76 1.25 -2.87
CA TRP A 50 4.39 2.25 -3.87
C TRP A 50 3.74 1.60 -5.08
N GLN A 51 2.93 2.41 -5.74
CA GLN A 51 2.31 2.13 -7.02
C GLN A 51 2.57 3.34 -7.91
N THR A 52 3.20 3.10 -9.04
CA THR A 52 3.35 4.09 -10.11
C THR A 52 2.58 3.58 -11.32
N PRO A 53 1.54 4.28 -11.82
CA PRO A 53 0.91 3.91 -13.08
C PRO A 53 1.97 3.90 -14.19
N ALA A 54 2.17 2.79 -14.92
CA ALA A 54 2.98 2.90 -16.13
C ALA A 54 2.13 3.55 -17.22
N SER A 55 2.64 4.69 -17.67
CA SER A 55 2.04 5.49 -18.71
C SER A 55 2.79 5.27 -20.04
N LEU A 56 2.06 5.41 -21.14
CA LEU A 56 2.64 5.50 -22.47
C LEU A 56 2.96 6.95 -22.87
N ASP A 57 2.71 7.93 -22.02
CA ASP A 57 2.88 9.36 -22.29
C ASP A 57 4.25 9.68 -22.90
N GLU A 58 5.33 9.09 -22.38
CA GLU A 58 6.68 9.33 -22.91
C GLU A 58 6.82 8.80 -24.34
N LYS A 59 6.31 7.59 -24.62
CA LYS A 59 6.32 7.00 -25.97
C LYS A 59 5.41 7.78 -26.92
N ILE A 60 4.22 8.18 -26.47
CA ILE A 60 3.28 9.03 -27.21
C ILE A 60 3.94 10.36 -27.55
N ALA A 61 4.62 11.00 -26.60
CA ALA A 61 5.34 12.25 -26.80
C ALA A 61 6.53 12.08 -27.75
N GLN A 62 7.27 10.97 -27.65
CA GLN A 62 8.38 10.65 -28.55
C GLN A 62 7.88 10.48 -30.00
N VAL A 63 6.82 9.69 -30.21
CA VAL A 63 6.21 9.49 -31.54
C VAL A 63 5.64 10.80 -32.07
N SER A 64 5.01 11.61 -31.22
CA SER A 64 4.49 12.93 -31.58
C SER A 64 5.59 13.89 -32.04
N ARG A 65 6.76 13.88 -31.36
CA ARG A 65 7.93 14.67 -31.78
C ARG A 65 8.48 14.18 -33.11
N ALA A 66 8.72 12.87 -33.23
CA ALA A 66 9.23 12.27 -34.46
C ALA A 66 8.35 12.55 -35.69
N ALA A 67 7.03 12.62 -35.51
CA ALA A 67 6.10 12.95 -36.58
C ALA A 67 6.14 14.42 -37.02
N ARG A 68 6.52 15.34 -36.11
CA ARG A 68 6.69 16.77 -36.42
C ARG A 68 8.04 17.08 -37.06
N GLU A 69 9.04 16.26 -36.76
CA GLU A 69 10.42 16.44 -37.19
C GLU A 69 10.74 15.74 -38.53
N THR A 70 9.82 14.91 -39.05
CA THR A 70 10.01 14.20 -40.32
C THR A 70 9.48 15.00 -41.51
N ASP A 71 10.28 15.09 -42.57
CA ASP A 71 9.88 15.74 -43.84
C ASP A 71 9.11 14.78 -44.78
N ASP A 72 9.06 13.48 -44.46
CA ASP A 72 8.30 12.47 -45.20
C ASP A 72 6.84 12.39 -44.70
N GLU A 73 5.90 12.79 -45.56
CA GLU A 73 4.45 12.79 -45.28
C GLU A 73 3.89 11.39 -44.97
N ARG A 74 4.39 10.34 -45.64
CA ARG A 74 3.92 8.96 -45.40
C ARG A 74 4.41 8.46 -44.05
N ARG A 75 5.65 8.79 -43.69
CA ARG A 75 6.20 8.48 -42.37
C ARG A 75 5.48 9.24 -41.26
N ALA A 76 5.15 10.51 -41.48
CA ALA A 76 4.36 11.31 -40.54
C ALA A 76 2.98 10.69 -40.28
N ALA A 77 2.29 10.24 -41.35
CA ALA A 77 1.00 9.56 -41.24
C ALA A 77 1.08 8.27 -40.41
N LEU A 78 2.07 7.42 -40.67
CA LEU A 78 2.29 6.19 -39.91
C LEU A 78 2.58 6.46 -38.43
N LEU A 79 3.40 7.47 -38.12
CA LEU A 79 3.70 7.86 -36.73
C LEU A 79 2.45 8.37 -36.01
N MET A 80 1.54 9.07 -36.70
CA MET A 80 0.25 9.46 -36.13
C MET A 80 -0.68 8.27 -35.87
N GLU A 81 -0.65 7.24 -36.71
CA GLU A 81 -1.38 5.99 -36.45
C GLU A 81 -0.81 5.25 -35.23
N TYR A 82 0.51 5.16 -35.10
CA TYR A 82 1.16 4.59 -33.91
C TYR A 82 0.82 5.36 -32.64
N ARG A 83 0.80 6.69 -32.69
CA ARG A 83 0.36 7.55 -31.58
C ARG A 83 -1.06 7.19 -31.15
N ARG A 84 -2.00 7.13 -32.10
CA ARG A 84 -3.40 6.77 -31.82
C ARG A 84 -3.53 5.37 -31.23
N HIS A 85 -2.74 4.42 -31.73
CA HIS A 85 -2.70 3.08 -31.18
C HIS A 85 -2.22 3.06 -29.72
N TYR A 86 -1.17 3.82 -29.39
CA TYR A 86 -0.70 3.95 -28.01
C TYR A 86 -1.73 4.63 -27.08
N GLU A 87 -2.43 5.66 -27.56
CA GLU A 87 -3.51 6.32 -26.80
C GLU A 87 -4.68 5.36 -26.51
N LEU A 88 -5.06 4.53 -27.49
CA LEU A 88 -6.08 3.49 -27.29
C LEU A 88 -5.63 2.43 -26.28
N LEU A 89 -4.39 1.94 -26.41
CA LEU A 89 -3.82 0.99 -25.46
C LEU A 89 -3.72 1.55 -24.04
N GLU A 90 -3.47 2.85 -23.88
CA GLU A 90 -3.43 3.50 -22.57
C GLU A 90 -4.83 3.63 -21.96
N ALA A 91 -5.85 3.90 -22.78
CA ALA A 91 -7.25 3.98 -22.33
C ALA A 91 -7.87 2.63 -21.94
N GLU A 92 -7.37 1.51 -22.47
CA GLU A 92 -7.92 0.16 -22.25
C GLU A 92 -7.24 -0.63 -21.11
N ALA A 93 -6.06 -0.19 -20.63
CA ALA A 93 -5.18 -1.00 -19.77
C ALA A 93 -5.32 -0.71 -18.27
N ASP A 94 -6.55 -0.67 -17.75
CA ASP A 94 -6.97 -0.14 -16.44
C ASP A 94 -6.17 -0.56 -15.18
N TYR A 95 -5.29 -1.56 -15.23
CA TYR A 95 -4.46 -1.96 -14.06
C TYR A 95 -3.14 -2.69 -14.37
N GLN A 96 -3.02 -3.33 -15.54
CA GLN A 96 -1.89 -4.21 -15.90
C GLN A 96 -0.54 -3.50 -16.06
N ARG A 97 -0.56 -2.17 -15.99
CA ARG A 97 0.61 -1.33 -16.23
C ARG A 97 1.22 -0.77 -14.96
N THR A 98 0.64 -0.99 -13.79
CA THR A 98 1.16 -0.37 -12.59
C THR A 98 2.48 -0.99 -12.15
N LEU A 99 3.53 -0.21 -11.96
CA LEU A 99 4.72 -0.69 -11.25
C LEU A 99 4.46 -0.65 -9.75
N CYS A 100 4.42 -1.83 -9.14
CA CYS A 100 4.30 -1.98 -7.69
C CYS A 100 5.67 -2.27 -7.09
N GLY A 101 5.94 -1.73 -5.91
CA GLY A 101 7.12 -2.15 -5.17
C GLY A 101 6.97 -1.95 -3.69
N MET A 102 7.88 -2.59 -2.96
CA MET A 102 7.92 -2.57 -1.52
C MET A 102 9.36 -2.47 -1.02
N ALA A 103 9.62 -1.58 -0.08
CA ALA A 103 10.86 -1.58 0.68
C ALA A 103 10.57 -2.14 2.07
N LEU A 104 11.46 -3.02 2.52
CA LEU A 104 11.40 -3.70 3.80
C LEU A 104 12.69 -3.43 4.57
N TRP A 105 12.53 -3.08 5.83
CA TRP A 105 13.63 -3.06 6.78
C TRP A 105 13.84 -4.47 7.37
N SER A 106 14.96 -5.12 7.07
CA SER A 106 15.23 -6.49 7.54
C SER A 106 16.74 -6.81 7.53
N ASP A 107 17.16 -7.67 8.45
CA ASP A 107 18.51 -8.25 8.53
C ASP A 107 18.64 -9.57 7.76
N GLU A 108 17.55 -10.08 7.18
CA GLU A 108 17.54 -11.32 6.39
C GLU A 108 18.18 -11.17 5.01
N THR A 109 18.56 -12.30 4.41
CA THR A 109 19.16 -12.31 3.07
C THR A 109 18.14 -11.91 2.00
N PRO A 110 18.49 -11.02 1.05
CA PRO A 110 17.54 -10.53 0.03
C PRO A 110 16.87 -11.64 -0.78
N ARG A 111 17.60 -12.73 -1.07
CA ARG A 111 17.06 -13.87 -1.82
C ARG A 111 15.98 -14.64 -1.06
N ALA A 112 16.13 -14.81 0.25
CA ALA A 112 15.12 -15.46 1.08
C ALA A 112 13.86 -14.59 1.18
N LEU A 113 14.05 -13.27 1.37
CA LEU A 113 12.95 -12.30 1.39
C LEU A 113 12.20 -12.26 0.07
N ALA A 114 12.89 -12.12 -1.07
CA ALA A 114 12.27 -12.11 -2.39
C ALA A 114 11.53 -13.42 -2.70
N GLY A 115 12.08 -14.57 -2.28
CA GLY A 115 11.42 -15.87 -2.44
C GLY A 115 10.15 -16.00 -1.59
N GLY A 116 10.20 -15.59 -0.33
CA GLY A 116 9.03 -15.58 0.56
C GLY A 116 7.95 -14.62 0.07
N MET A 117 8.35 -13.41 -0.35
CA MET A 117 7.45 -12.42 -0.94
C MET A 117 6.83 -12.93 -2.24
N GLY A 118 7.61 -13.52 -3.13
CA GLY A 118 7.09 -14.07 -4.39
C GLY A 118 6.04 -15.16 -4.16
N SER A 119 6.24 -16.02 -3.16
CA SER A 119 5.24 -17.01 -2.75
C SER A 119 4.01 -16.39 -2.09
N ALA A 120 4.17 -15.30 -1.32
CA ALA A 120 3.05 -14.63 -0.64
C ALA A 120 2.16 -13.86 -1.62
N PHE A 121 2.77 -13.12 -2.55
CA PHE A 121 2.08 -12.31 -3.55
C PHE A 121 1.70 -13.08 -4.82
N ASP A 122 2.19 -14.31 -4.99
CA ASP A 122 1.98 -15.14 -6.19
C ASP A 122 2.40 -14.43 -7.48
N THR A 123 3.51 -13.70 -7.40
CA THR A 123 4.05 -12.88 -8.49
C THR A 123 5.57 -12.80 -8.35
N PRO A 124 6.33 -12.65 -9.46
CA PRO A 124 7.77 -12.45 -9.37
C PRO A 124 8.14 -11.21 -8.54
N VAL A 125 9.20 -11.37 -7.73
CA VAL A 125 9.75 -10.33 -6.87
C VAL A 125 11.26 -10.27 -7.06
N PHE A 126 11.78 -9.06 -7.27
CA PHE A 126 13.19 -8.82 -7.53
C PHE A 126 13.73 -7.70 -6.66
N GLU A 127 14.96 -7.81 -6.17
CA GLU A 127 15.62 -6.67 -5.52
C GLU A 127 15.88 -5.57 -6.58
N ALA A 128 15.50 -4.35 -6.27
CA ALA A 128 15.60 -3.20 -7.17
C ALA A 128 15.83 -1.91 -6.36
N PRO A 129 16.50 -0.88 -6.92
CA PRO A 129 16.64 0.39 -6.23
C PRO A 129 15.27 1.06 -6.02
N LEU A 130 15.13 1.85 -4.94
CA LEU A 130 13.92 2.62 -4.69
C LEU A 130 13.74 3.63 -5.83
N PRO A 131 12.61 3.61 -6.56
CA PRO A 131 12.39 4.60 -7.60
C PRO A 131 12.28 6.00 -6.96
N PRO A 132 12.57 7.07 -7.72
CA PRO A 132 12.26 8.41 -7.27
C PRO A 132 10.74 8.57 -7.24
N LEU A 133 10.15 8.45 -6.05
CA LEU A 133 8.69 8.42 -5.88
C LEU A 133 8.04 9.79 -6.02
N PHE A 134 8.77 10.83 -5.65
CA PHE A 134 8.30 12.21 -5.70
C PHE A 134 9.38 13.11 -6.26
N GLU A 135 8.98 13.96 -7.20
CA GLU A 135 9.79 15.08 -7.69
C GLU A 135 9.26 16.37 -7.07
N GLY A 136 10.13 17.17 -6.46
CA GLY A 136 9.72 18.48 -5.93
C GLY A 136 10.46 18.92 -4.68
N ARG A 137 10.20 20.15 -4.24
CA ARG A 137 10.67 20.70 -2.96
C ARG A 137 9.50 20.71 -1.98
N TYR A 138 9.75 20.34 -0.74
CA TYR A 138 8.74 20.27 0.32
C TYR A 138 9.29 20.89 1.61
N ASP A 139 8.44 21.59 2.34
CA ASP A 139 8.71 22.13 3.68
C ASP A 139 7.88 21.37 4.71
N LEU A 140 8.49 21.02 5.84
CA LEU A 140 7.78 20.47 6.98
C LEU A 140 6.84 21.53 7.57
N ARG A 141 5.55 21.21 7.69
CA ARG A 141 4.54 22.04 8.36
C ARG A 141 4.22 21.46 9.72
N GLU A 142 4.55 22.24 10.75
CA GLU A 142 4.26 21.94 12.14
C GLU A 142 2.94 22.64 12.55
N SER A 143 1.79 22.04 12.25
CA SER A 143 0.47 22.58 12.69
C SER A 143 -0.54 21.46 12.92
N SER A 144 -0.83 21.14 14.19
CA SER A 144 -1.70 20.07 14.72
C SER A 144 -1.43 18.63 14.23
N LEU A 145 -0.96 18.44 12.99
CA LEU A 145 -0.51 17.21 12.36
C LEU A 145 0.70 17.54 11.48
N TRP A 146 1.78 16.77 11.63
CA TRP A 146 3.02 16.97 10.87
C TRP A 146 2.80 16.50 9.43
N HIS A 147 3.03 17.38 8.47
CA HIS A 147 2.98 17.01 7.04
C HIS A 147 4.02 17.78 6.24
N LEU A 148 4.48 17.18 5.13
CA LEU A 148 5.32 17.86 4.15
C LEU A 148 4.41 18.64 3.19
N ALA A 149 4.50 19.96 3.20
CA ALA A 149 3.80 20.81 2.25
C ALA A 149 4.72 21.16 1.07
N PRO A 150 4.26 21.08 -0.18
CA PRO A 150 5.07 21.43 -1.35
C PRO A 150 5.42 22.93 -1.35
N VAL A 151 6.61 23.24 -1.87
CA VAL A 151 7.14 24.61 -1.98
C VAL A 151 6.99 25.11 -3.41
N GLY A 152 6.23 26.21 -3.58
CA GLY A 152 6.00 26.86 -4.88
C GLY A 152 4.86 26.26 -5.71
N ARG A 153 4.71 26.71 -6.97
CA ARG A 153 3.84 26.11 -7.98
C ARG A 153 4.70 25.44 -9.06
N PRO A 154 4.98 24.13 -9.00
CA PRO A 154 5.61 23.44 -10.11
C PRO A 154 4.55 23.19 -11.19
N GLY A 155 4.43 24.09 -12.16
CA GLY A 155 3.91 23.81 -13.50
C GLY A 155 2.49 23.22 -13.64
N GLY A 156 1.61 23.34 -12.65
CA GLY A 156 0.22 22.87 -12.77
C GLY A 156 0.01 21.35 -12.68
N ARG A 157 0.98 20.60 -12.15
CA ARG A 157 0.84 19.15 -11.91
C ARG A 157 0.18 18.87 -10.54
N PRO A 158 -0.61 17.79 -10.40
CA PRO A 158 -1.37 17.51 -9.18
C PRO A 158 -0.45 17.33 -7.96
N LEU A 159 -0.90 17.87 -6.84
CA LEU A 159 -0.17 17.91 -5.57
C LEU A 159 -0.45 16.64 -4.75
N VAL A 160 0.60 16.14 -4.10
CA VAL A 160 0.51 15.09 -3.07
C VAL A 160 -0.25 15.62 -1.85
N ALA A 161 -1.26 14.88 -1.40
CA ALA A 161 -1.94 15.11 -0.14
C ALA A 161 -1.66 13.92 0.79
N ILE A 162 -0.87 14.14 1.84
CA ILE A 162 -0.67 13.14 2.88
C ILE A 162 -1.97 13.03 3.68
N LEU A 163 -2.70 11.92 3.51
CA LEU A 163 -3.93 11.64 4.24
C LEU A 163 -3.56 10.94 5.56
N THR A 164 -3.41 11.72 6.64
CA THR A 164 -2.97 11.21 7.95
C THR A 164 -4.08 10.71 8.86
N SER A 165 -5.35 10.77 8.47
CA SER A 165 -6.41 10.17 9.31
C SER A 165 -7.70 9.88 8.58
N TYR A 166 -8.09 8.61 8.57
CA TYR A 166 -9.49 8.21 8.50
C TYR A 166 -9.80 7.33 9.70
N GLU A 167 -10.93 7.56 10.36
CA GLU A 167 -11.55 6.54 11.21
C GLU A 167 -12.10 5.47 10.26
N PHE A 168 -11.33 4.41 10.03
CA PHE A 168 -11.71 3.33 9.13
C PHE A 168 -12.78 2.46 9.80
N LEU A 169 -14.05 2.75 9.52
CA LEU A 169 -15.20 1.89 9.78
C LEU A 169 -15.76 1.43 8.42
N PRO A 170 -16.00 0.13 8.15
CA PRO A 170 -16.07 -1.00 9.08
C PRO A 170 -14.78 -1.87 9.14
N ALA A 171 -14.74 -2.81 10.10
CA ALA A 171 -13.64 -3.76 10.36
C ALA A 171 -13.30 -4.71 9.18
N ALA A 172 -14.19 -4.84 8.21
CA ALA A 172 -13.96 -5.64 7.01
C ALA A 172 -13.31 -4.77 5.91
N TRP A 173 -12.00 -4.98 5.73
CA TRP A 173 -11.30 -4.49 4.55
C TRP A 173 -11.72 -5.31 3.34
N ASN A 174 -12.34 -4.68 2.35
CA ASN A 174 -12.44 -5.27 1.03
C ASN A 174 -11.81 -4.32 0.00
N PHE A 175 -11.30 -4.89 -1.09
CA PHE A 175 -10.66 -4.11 -2.15
C PHE A 175 -11.58 -3.05 -2.73
N PHE A 176 -12.89 -3.23 -2.62
CA PHE A 176 -13.88 -2.43 -3.31
C PHE A 176 -14.08 -1.03 -2.74
N ARG A 177 -13.91 -0.79 -1.43
CA ARG A 177 -14.04 0.57 -0.84
C ARG A 177 -13.23 0.77 0.44
N PRO A 178 -12.61 1.96 0.64
CA PRO A 178 -12.38 3.04 -0.34
C PRO A 178 -11.17 2.79 -1.24
N LEU A 179 -10.42 1.71 -1.00
CA LEU A 179 -9.10 1.47 -1.59
C LEU A 179 -9.14 1.38 -3.13
N ALA A 180 -10.11 0.69 -3.73
CA ALA A 180 -10.24 0.64 -5.20
C ALA A 180 -10.39 2.02 -5.84
N SER A 181 -11.06 2.98 -5.20
CA SER A 181 -11.21 4.33 -5.74
C SER A 181 -9.90 5.10 -5.72
N VAL A 182 -9.08 4.89 -4.68
CA VAL A 182 -7.76 5.52 -4.55
C VAL A 182 -6.79 4.90 -5.55
N LEU A 183 -6.72 3.56 -5.64
CA LEU A 183 -5.79 2.87 -6.53
C LEU A 183 -6.11 3.02 -8.04
N ARG A 184 -7.32 3.49 -8.39
CA ARG A 184 -7.69 3.85 -9.77
C ARG A 184 -7.25 5.26 -10.17
N LEU A 185 -6.77 6.08 -9.22
CA LEU A 185 -6.25 7.39 -9.56
C LEU A 185 -4.98 7.22 -10.38
N ASN A 186 -4.86 7.96 -11.49
CA ASN A 186 -3.66 7.99 -12.32
C ASN A 186 -2.58 8.89 -11.70
N ILE A 187 -2.24 8.62 -10.44
CA ILE A 187 -1.18 9.31 -9.71
C ILE A 187 -0.30 8.27 -9.02
N PRO A 188 1.00 8.55 -8.82
CA PRO A 188 1.82 7.76 -7.93
C PRO A 188 1.22 7.74 -6.53
N LEU A 189 1.16 6.57 -5.92
CA LEU A 189 0.71 6.38 -4.55
C LEU A 189 1.82 5.72 -3.75
N ALA A 190 2.06 6.20 -2.55
CA ALA A 190 2.91 5.55 -1.57
C ALA A 190 2.15 5.27 -0.28
N LEU A 191 2.38 4.09 0.28
CA LEU A 191 1.83 3.63 1.54
C LEU A 191 3.00 3.20 2.43
N VAL A 192 3.12 3.81 3.60
CA VAL A 192 4.05 3.37 4.65
C VAL A 192 3.27 2.64 5.72
N VAL A 193 3.68 1.42 6.02
CA VAL A 193 3.15 0.61 7.12
C VAL A 193 4.27 0.38 8.11
N ASP A 194 4.22 1.09 9.23
CA ASP A 194 5.16 0.97 10.33
C ASP A 194 4.63 0.00 11.35
N ILE A 195 5.40 -1.05 11.63
CA ILE A 195 5.18 -2.00 12.71
C ILE A 195 6.25 -1.75 13.77
N PRO A 196 6.08 -0.80 14.70
CA PRO A 196 7.06 -0.54 15.75
C PRO A 196 7.19 -1.70 16.76
N LYS A 197 6.14 -2.51 16.90
CA LYS A 197 6.09 -3.57 17.90
C LYS A 197 5.18 -4.72 17.47
N THR A 198 5.67 -5.93 17.65
CA THR A 198 4.88 -7.16 17.67
C THR A 198 4.75 -7.61 19.12
N PHE A 199 3.53 -7.89 19.59
CA PHE A 199 3.31 -8.35 20.96
C PHE A 199 3.65 -9.83 21.09
N GLU A 200 4.31 -10.20 22.19
CA GLU A 200 4.35 -11.60 22.61
C GLU A 200 2.94 -12.10 22.92
N ARG A 201 2.69 -13.40 22.71
CA ARG A 201 1.34 -13.98 22.77
C ARG A 201 0.55 -13.62 24.03
N ASN A 202 1.16 -13.78 25.22
CA ASN A 202 0.46 -13.49 26.48
C ASN A 202 0.16 -11.99 26.60
N ALA A 203 1.13 -11.14 26.26
CA ALA A 203 0.95 -9.69 26.26
C ALA A 203 -0.09 -9.23 25.22
N ALA A 204 -0.22 -9.95 24.10
CA ALA A 204 -1.24 -9.71 23.08
C ALA A 204 -2.64 -10.04 23.60
N VAL A 205 -2.81 -11.22 24.24
CA VAL A 205 -4.06 -11.63 24.88
C VAL A 205 -4.45 -10.61 25.95
N ASP A 206 -3.54 -10.28 26.87
CA ASP A 206 -3.78 -9.32 27.95
C ASP A 206 -4.18 -7.94 27.38
N ALA A 207 -3.52 -7.47 26.33
CA ALA A 207 -3.84 -6.18 25.71
C ALA A 207 -5.27 -6.15 25.15
N VAL A 208 -5.70 -7.21 24.45
CA VAL A 208 -7.03 -7.27 23.85
C VAL A 208 -8.11 -7.50 24.91
N GLU A 209 -7.86 -8.34 25.92
CA GLU A 209 -8.79 -8.57 27.03
C GLU A 209 -9.04 -7.29 27.84
N ASN A 210 -8.00 -6.50 28.11
CA ASN A 210 -8.13 -5.21 28.78
C ASN A 210 -9.03 -4.23 28.00
N ILE A 211 -8.94 -4.22 26.67
CA ILE A 211 -9.82 -3.40 25.81
C ILE A 211 -11.27 -3.89 25.93
N ILE A 212 -11.50 -5.20 25.84
CA ILE A 212 -12.84 -5.79 25.99
C ILE A 212 -13.45 -5.41 27.33
N ALA A 213 -12.70 -5.58 28.43
CA ALA A 213 -13.16 -5.25 29.77
C ALA A 213 -13.54 -3.76 29.88
N ALA A 214 -12.71 -2.85 29.34
CA ALA A 214 -12.99 -1.42 29.35
C ALA A 214 -14.29 -1.07 28.59
N TYR A 215 -14.51 -1.64 27.40
CA TYR A 215 -15.75 -1.42 26.65
C TYR A 215 -16.97 -2.08 27.29
N GLN A 216 -16.81 -3.23 27.95
CA GLN A 216 -17.92 -3.86 28.68
C GLN A 216 -18.37 -3.02 29.87
N VAL A 217 -17.44 -2.44 30.63
CA VAL A 217 -17.76 -1.47 31.70
C VAL A 217 -18.46 -0.24 31.12
N HIS A 218 -17.97 0.28 29.99
CA HIS A 218 -18.63 1.40 29.30
C HIS A 218 -20.06 1.05 28.88
N LEU A 219 -20.26 -0.06 28.18
CA LEU A 219 -21.58 -0.53 27.74
C LEU A 219 -22.55 -0.78 28.90
N ALA A 220 -22.07 -1.27 30.04
CA ALA A 220 -22.89 -1.46 31.24
C ALA A 220 -23.35 -0.13 31.89
N SER A 221 -22.63 0.97 31.64
CA SER A 221 -22.92 2.30 32.20
C SER A 221 -23.84 3.16 31.31
N VAL A 222 -24.05 2.77 30.05
CA VAL A 222 -24.82 3.54 29.07
C VAL A 222 -26.24 2.98 28.97
N THR A 223 -27.25 3.85 29.07
CA THR A 223 -28.68 3.48 29.03
C THR A 223 -29.26 3.37 27.61
N GLY A 224 -28.41 3.36 26.59
CA GLY A 224 -28.79 3.27 25.16
C GLY A 224 -27.83 2.36 24.39
N GLU A 225 -28.26 1.89 23.21
CA GLU A 225 -27.49 0.94 22.41
C GLU A 225 -26.31 1.64 21.70
N ASP A 226 -25.11 1.49 22.23
CA ASP A 226 -23.88 1.97 21.59
C ASP A 226 -23.34 0.89 20.62
N SER A 227 -23.87 0.92 19.40
CA SER A 227 -23.51 -0.01 18.32
C SER A 227 -22.02 -0.01 17.99
N ARG A 228 -21.32 1.12 18.14
CA ARG A 228 -19.87 1.22 17.87
C ARG A 228 -19.07 0.44 18.90
N SER A 229 -19.39 0.61 20.18
CA SER A 229 -18.73 -0.13 21.26
C SER A 229 -19.03 -1.64 21.19
N VAL A 230 -20.24 -2.03 20.79
CA VAL A 230 -20.60 -3.44 20.55
C VAL A 230 -19.75 -4.03 19.40
N THR A 231 -19.62 -3.32 18.27
CA THR A 231 -18.77 -3.76 17.16
C THR A 231 -17.32 -3.91 17.60
N ARG A 232 -16.76 -2.93 18.33
CA ARG A 232 -15.38 -3.00 18.84
C ARG A 232 -15.13 -4.21 19.73
N VAL A 233 -16.09 -4.57 20.60
CA VAL A 233 -15.99 -5.78 21.43
C VAL A 233 -15.98 -7.05 20.58
N ASN A 234 -16.84 -7.13 19.56
CA ASN A 234 -16.89 -8.27 18.66
C ASN A 234 -15.60 -8.41 17.83
N ASP A 235 -15.04 -7.30 17.36
CA ASP A 235 -13.74 -7.28 16.67
C ASP A 235 -12.62 -7.79 17.58
N CYS A 236 -12.55 -7.30 18.83
CA CYS A 236 -11.56 -7.77 19.80
C CYS A 236 -11.71 -9.28 20.11
N ARG A 237 -12.94 -9.80 20.20
CA ARG A 237 -13.19 -11.24 20.40
C ARG A 237 -12.70 -12.06 19.22
N ARG A 238 -12.89 -11.57 17.99
CA ARG A 238 -12.36 -12.20 16.79
C ARG A 238 -10.83 -12.19 16.79
N THR A 239 -10.22 -11.05 17.12
CA THR A 239 -8.75 -10.95 17.27
C THR A 239 -8.21 -11.95 18.31
N LEU A 240 -8.89 -12.15 19.44
CA LEU A 240 -8.49 -13.19 20.40
C LEU A 240 -8.56 -14.61 19.82
N GLN A 241 -9.56 -14.91 18.99
CA GLN A 241 -9.63 -16.21 18.32
C GLN A 241 -8.46 -16.41 17.35
N GLU A 242 -8.11 -15.36 16.59
CA GLU A 242 -6.98 -15.37 15.65
C GLU A 242 -5.63 -15.53 16.39
N ILE A 243 -5.40 -14.77 17.47
CA ILE A 243 -4.19 -14.93 18.32
C ILE A 243 -4.09 -16.37 18.87
N ASN A 244 -5.22 -16.94 19.29
CA ASN A 244 -5.25 -18.31 19.79
C ASN A 244 -5.01 -19.36 18.69
N ALA A 245 -5.33 -19.04 17.44
CA ALA A 245 -5.02 -19.85 16.27
C ALA A 245 -3.54 -19.73 15.81
N GLY A 246 -2.75 -18.86 16.46
CA GLY A 246 -1.32 -18.70 16.21
C GLY A 246 -0.95 -17.44 15.42
N ASP A 247 -1.88 -16.50 15.24
CA ASP A 247 -1.62 -15.22 14.61
C ASP A 247 -0.86 -14.28 15.57
N ALA A 248 0.02 -13.45 15.01
CA ALA A 248 0.74 -12.42 15.74
C ALA A 248 -0.09 -11.14 15.84
N LEU A 249 0.03 -10.42 16.97
CA LEU A 249 -0.59 -9.11 17.13
C LEU A 249 0.45 -8.02 16.91
N HIS A 250 0.27 -7.23 15.86
CA HIS A 250 1.15 -6.12 15.50
C HIS A 250 0.53 -4.78 15.90
N GLN A 251 1.32 -3.91 16.52
CA GLN A 251 0.99 -2.48 16.59
C GLN A 251 1.42 -1.85 15.26
N VAL A 252 0.49 -1.18 14.57
CA VAL A 252 0.72 -0.65 13.22
C VAL A 252 0.38 0.84 13.14
N GLN A 253 1.21 1.61 12.44
CA GLN A 253 0.92 2.96 11.98
C GLN A 253 0.94 2.98 10.45
N ILE A 254 -0.12 3.50 9.84
CA ILE A 254 -0.25 3.60 8.38
C ILE A 254 -0.17 5.07 7.97
N SER A 255 0.68 5.38 7.00
CA SER A 255 0.80 6.72 6.39
C SER A 255 0.62 6.59 4.87
N ILE A 256 -0.22 7.43 4.27
CA ILE A 256 -0.45 7.45 2.81
C ILE A 256 0.04 8.78 2.26
N ALA A 257 0.84 8.75 1.19
CA ALA A 257 1.38 9.91 0.49
C ALA A 257 1.12 9.81 -1.02
#